data_AF-A0A433P4V4-F1
#
_entry.id   AF-A0A433P4V4-F1
#
_cell.length_a   1.000
_cell.length_b   1.000
_cell.length_c   1.000
_cell.angle_alpha   90.00
_cell.angle_beta   90.00
_cell.angle_gamma   90.00
#
_symmetry.space_group_name_H-M   'P 1'
#
loop_
_entity.id
_entity.type
_entity.pdbx_description
1 polymer ?
#
loop_
_entity_poly.entity_id
_entity_poly.type
_entity_poly.pdbx_seq_one_letter_code
_entity_poly.pdbx_strand_id
1 'polypeptide(L)'
;MRRFGRDLSYHFPTCDLLVVGAGPEVYRLNLDQGRFLNPLLTDSNSGINVCEINPAHQLFGFGTAEGTVEFWDPRSRSRVGVLTPVVTTYEGANAADLEITALKYRNDGLSLALVKDHQYGYEIRSLSWHDGGQSGGEGGKVIVADKKIIKIWDRNHGNHFTSIEPATDINDVCLVESSGLLFVANEGIQIGSYYIPQLGPAPRWCSFLDNLTEEMEENPQQSMYDDYKFVTRKELATLGLEHLIGSNLLKAYMHGFFVDLRLYEK
;
A
#
# COMPACT_ATOMS: atom_id res chain seq x y z
N MET A 1 23.66 2.15 26.66
CA MET A 1 23.21 3.42 26.04
C MET A 1 21.88 3.11 25.36
N ARG A 2 20.82 3.90 25.59
CA ARG A 2 19.53 3.67 24.91
C ARG A 2 19.69 4.00 23.42
N ARG A 3 19.23 3.11 22.55
CA ARG A 3 19.37 3.25 21.09
C ARG A 3 18.07 3.75 20.46
N PHE A 4 18.15 4.25 19.24
CA PHE A 4 16.98 4.70 18.48
C PHE A 4 16.13 3.50 18.07
N GLY A 5 14.81 3.59 18.29
CA GLY A 5 13.85 2.61 17.82
C GLY A 5 13.55 2.78 16.33
N ARG A 6 13.28 1.67 15.64
CA ARG A 6 12.88 1.63 14.22
C ARG A 6 11.44 1.15 14.05
N ASP A 7 11.05 0.14 14.83
CA ASP A 7 9.72 -0.46 14.76
C ASP A 7 9.30 -1.00 16.14
N LEU A 8 8.01 -1.28 16.31
CA LEU A 8 7.42 -1.82 17.54
C LEU A 8 6.25 -2.76 17.24
N SER A 9 6.14 -3.83 18.03
CA SER A 9 5.06 -4.80 17.89
C SER A 9 4.54 -5.24 19.25
N TYR A 10 3.23 -5.43 19.36
CA TYR A 10 2.58 -5.77 20.63
C TYR A 10 2.18 -7.23 20.69
N HIS A 11 2.71 -7.96 21.67
CA HIS A 11 2.35 -9.34 21.94
C HIS A 11 1.17 -9.40 22.91
N PHE A 12 -0.03 -9.59 22.36
CA PHE A 12 -1.28 -9.63 23.11
C PHE A 12 -1.29 -10.65 24.27
N PRO A 13 -0.82 -11.90 24.13
CA PRO A 13 -0.93 -12.91 25.20
C PRO A 13 -0.11 -12.64 26.46
N THR A 14 1.03 -11.95 26.37
CA THR A 14 1.88 -11.64 27.54
C THR A 14 1.89 -10.15 27.91
N CYS A 15 1.15 -9.33 27.18
CA CYS A 15 1.15 -7.88 27.31
C CYS A 15 2.56 -7.26 27.17
N ASP A 16 3.39 -7.86 26.32
CA ASP A 16 4.75 -7.37 26.06
C ASP A 16 4.77 -6.51 24.79
N LEU A 17 5.24 -5.28 24.92
CA LEU A 17 5.61 -4.44 23.79
C LEU A 17 7.07 -4.72 23.42
N LEU A 18 7.29 -5.18 22.19
CA LEU A 18 8.61 -5.34 21.59
C LEU A 18 8.98 -4.04 20.89
N VAL A 19 10.20 -3.55 21.12
CA VAL A 19 10.75 -2.38 20.44
C VAL A 19 12.11 -2.76 19.87
N VAL A 20 12.24 -2.61 18.56
CA VAL A 20 13.48 -2.89 17.82
C VAL A 20 14.12 -1.60 17.34
N GLY A 21 15.41 -1.64 17.00
CA GLY A 21 16.14 -0.42 16.67
C GLY A 21 17.55 -0.61 16.15
N ALA A 22 18.35 0.45 16.29
CA ALA A 22 19.75 0.51 15.82
C ALA A 22 20.72 -0.30 16.70
N GLY A 23 20.46 -1.59 16.90
CA GLY A 23 21.33 -2.53 17.60
C GLY A 23 20.79 -3.96 17.68
N PRO A 24 21.58 -4.88 18.25
CA PRO A 24 21.20 -6.29 18.40
C PRO A 24 20.17 -6.54 19.52
N GLU A 25 19.85 -5.51 20.31
CA GLU A 25 18.96 -5.63 21.47
C GLU A 25 17.51 -5.37 21.05
N VAL A 26 16.64 -6.36 21.27
CA VAL A 26 15.18 -6.18 21.23
C VAL A 26 14.70 -5.87 22.64
N TYR A 27 14.23 -4.64 22.85
CA TYR A 27 13.71 -4.22 24.14
C TYR A 27 12.29 -4.75 24.33
N ARG A 28 12.02 -5.26 25.53
CA ARG A 28 10.72 -5.79 25.92
C ARG A 28 10.17 -4.98 27.08
N LEU A 29 9.07 -4.27 26.86
CA LEU A 29 8.36 -3.53 27.89
C LEU A 29 7.07 -4.27 28.22
N ASN A 30 6.97 -4.82 29.43
CA ASN A 30 5.72 -5.43 29.88
C ASN A 30 4.76 -4.32 30.32
N LEU A 31 3.62 -4.20 29.64
CA LEU A 31 2.64 -3.14 29.89
C LEU A 31 1.80 -3.40 31.14
N ASP A 32 1.66 -4.66 31.56
CA ASP A 32 0.94 -5.03 32.79
C ASP A 32 1.75 -4.67 34.05
N GLN A 33 3.05 -4.98 34.04
CA GLN A 33 3.96 -4.71 35.15
C GLN A 33 4.61 -3.31 35.08
N GLY A 34 4.53 -2.63 33.94
CA GLY A 34 5.13 -1.31 33.71
C GLY A 34 6.66 -1.31 33.77
N ARG A 35 7.33 -2.43 33.47
CA ARG A 35 8.79 -2.56 33.56
C ARG A 35 9.41 -3.19 32.32
N PHE A 36 10.67 -2.85 32.08
CA PHE A 36 11.49 -3.52 31.08
C PHE A 36 11.88 -4.91 31.56
N LEU A 37 11.69 -5.90 30.69
CA LEU A 37 12.23 -7.24 30.84
C LEU A 37 13.63 -7.31 30.23
N ASN A 38 14.33 -8.43 30.45
CA ASN A 38 15.61 -8.67 29.81
C ASN A 38 15.47 -8.62 28.28
N PRO A 39 16.32 -7.86 27.58
CA PRO A 39 16.26 -7.76 26.12
C PRO A 39 16.63 -9.10 25.48
N LEU A 40 16.07 -9.35 24.29
CA LEU A 40 16.53 -10.44 23.43
C LEU A 40 17.74 -9.94 22.65
N LEU A 41 18.75 -10.78 22.48
CA LEU A 41 19.97 -10.46 21.73
C LEU A 41 19.94 -11.22 20.42
N THR A 42 19.78 -10.51 19.31
CA THR A 42 19.91 -11.05 17.95
C THR A 42 21.39 -11.10 17.55
N ASP A 43 21.71 -11.90 16.52
CA ASP A 43 23.10 -12.01 16.05
C ASP A 43 23.52 -10.79 15.21
N SER A 44 22.57 -9.99 14.73
CA SER A 44 22.85 -8.84 13.86
C SER A 44 23.23 -7.58 14.64
N ASN A 45 24.49 -7.17 14.48
CA ASN A 45 25.04 -6.01 15.18
C ASN A 45 24.63 -4.68 14.55
N SER A 46 24.31 -4.69 13.25
CA SER A 46 23.90 -3.50 12.47
C SER A 46 22.55 -2.92 12.92
N GLY A 47 21.67 -3.78 13.45
CA GLY A 47 20.35 -3.41 13.95
C GLY A 47 19.22 -4.17 13.30
N ILE A 48 18.01 -3.89 13.78
CA ILE A 48 16.78 -4.57 13.40
C ILE A 48 15.80 -3.51 12.88
N ASN A 49 15.33 -3.69 11.66
CA ASN A 49 14.51 -2.72 10.95
C ASN A 49 13.01 -2.92 11.21
N VAL A 50 12.56 -4.18 11.21
CA VAL A 50 11.15 -4.53 11.33
C VAL A 50 10.95 -5.67 12.33
N CYS A 51 9.85 -5.61 13.08
CA CYS A 51 9.42 -6.67 13.97
C CYS A 51 7.94 -6.99 13.76
N GLU A 52 7.64 -8.27 13.56
CA GLU A 52 6.26 -8.73 13.41
C GLU A 52 6.05 -9.98 14.27
N ILE A 53 4.83 -10.17 14.73
CA ILE A 53 4.43 -11.32 15.52
C ILE A 53 3.41 -12.11 14.71
N ASN A 54 3.63 -13.41 14.60
CA ASN A 54 2.68 -14.28 13.93
C ASN A 54 1.38 -14.39 14.75
N PRO A 55 0.21 -14.07 14.17
CA PRO A 55 -1.05 -14.08 14.91
C PRO A 55 -1.50 -15.49 15.35
N ALA A 56 -1.14 -16.54 14.62
CA ALA A 56 -1.58 -17.91 14.91
C ALA A 56 -0.72 -18.57 15.99
N HIS A 57 0.61 -18.58 15.81
CA HIS A 57 1.52 -19.32 16.69
C HIS A 57 2.43 -18.44 17.55
N GLN A 58 2.31 -17.11 17.44
CA GLN A 58 3.00 -16.14 18.32
C GLN A 58 4.53 -16.18 18.24
N LEU A 59 5.09 -16.57 17.09
CA LEU A 59 6.53 -16.49 16.83
C LEU A 59 6.88 -15.05 16.48
N PHE A 60 7.99 -14.57 17.01
CA PHE A 60 8.52 -13.25 16.68
C PHE A 60 9.41 -13.38 15.44
N GLY A 61 9.17 -12.54 14.44
CA GLY A 61 10.04 -12.36 13.28
C GLY A 61 10.75 -11.02 13.38
N PHE A 62 12.08 -11.03 13.32
CA PHE A 62 12.91 -9.83 13.30
C PHE A 62 13.64 -9.74 11.96
N GLY A 63 13.36 -8.68 11.20
CA GLY A 63 14.09 -8.38 9.96
C GLY A 63 15.30 -7.52 10.26
N THR A 64 16.49 -8.02 9.95
CA THR A 64 17.75 -7.37 10.29
C THR A 64 18.28 -6.52 9.13
N ALA A 65 19.16 -5.57 9.47
CA ALA A 65 19.92 -4.79 8.50
C ALA A 65 21.06 -5.59 7.83
N GLU A 66 21.27 -6.85 8.22
CA GLU A 66 22.23 -7.76 7.56
C GLU A 66 21.55 -8.66 6.53
N GLY A 67 20.29 -8.38 6.21
CA GLY A 67 19.52 -9.13 5.23
C GLY A 67 19.07 -10.50 5.72
N THR A 68 19.05 -10.75 7.04
CA THR A 68 18.55 -12.01 7.62
C THR A 68 17.26 -11.80 8.41
N VAL A 69 16.37 -12.80 8.39
CA VAL A 69 15.21 -12.85 9.28
C VAL A 69 15.47 -13.83 10.39
N GLU A 70 15.44 -13.36 11.63
CA GLU A 70 15.53 -14.21 12.79
C GLU A 70 14.15 -14.51 13.37
N PHE A 71 13.92 -15.79 13.68
CA PHE A 71 12.69 -16.25 14.31
C PHE A 71 12.94 -16.62 15.76
N TRP A 72 12.12 -16.08 16.65
CA TRP A 72 12.23 -16.25 18.09
C TRP A 72 10.91 -16.73 18.68
N ASP A 73 10.97 -17.74 19.56
CA ASP A 73 9.80 -18.19 20.31
C ASP A 73 9.78 -17.53 21.70
N PRO A 74 8.70 -16.81 22.07
CA PRO A 74 8.58 -16.19 23.39
C PRO A 74 8.68 -17.19 24.55
N ARG A 75 8.31 -18.46 24.32
CA ARG A 75 8.28 -19.51 25.34
C ARG A 75 9.67 -20.07 25.63
N SER A 76 10.46 -20.29 24.59
CA SER A 76 11.85 -20.75 24.72
C SER A 76 12.80 -19.61 25.09
N ARG A 77 12.43 -18.37 24.77
CA ARG A 77 13.28 -17.16 24.91
C ARG A 77 14.62 -17.32 24.18
N SER A 78 14.63 -18.13 23.14
CA SER A 78 15.79 -18.38 22.30
C SER A 78 15.39 -18.29 20.84
N ARG A 79 16.36 -17.99 19.99
CA ARG A 79 16.20 -18.08 18.54
C ARG A 79 15.90 -19.52 18.13
N VAL A 80 14.89 -19.68 17.29
CA VAL A 80 14.45 -20.97 16.73
C VAL A 80 15.08 -21.20 15.35
N GLY A 81 15.21 -20.15 14.54
CA GLY A 81 15.78 -20.26 13.20
C GLY A 81 16.21 -18.91 12.64
N VAL A 82 17.01 -18.99 11.58
CA VAL A 82 17.43 -17.86 10.75
C VAL A 82 17.09 -18.20 9.32
N LEU A 83 16.47 -17.26 8.63
CA LEU A 83 16.21 -17.34 7.21
C LEU A 83 16.98 -16.25 6.48
N THR A 84 17.81 -16.66 5.54
CA THR A 84 18.52 -15.76 4.64
C THR A 84 17.79 -15.79 3.29
N PRO A 85 17.07 -14.72 2.91
CA PRO A 85 16.50 -14.61 1.58
C PRO A 85 17.60 -14.68 0.53
N VAL A 86 17.43 -15.57 -0.44
CA VAL A 86 18.26 -15.59 -1.63
C VAL A 86 17.56 -14.73 -2.69
N VAL A 87 18.10 -13.55 -2.94
CA VAL A 87 17.61 -12.68 -4.01
C VAL A 87 18.40 -12.97 -5.27
N THR A 88 17.73 -13.43 -6.33
CA THR A 88 18.31 -13.49 -7.67
C THR A 88 18.27 -12.08 -8.25
N THR A 89 19.27 -11.26 -7.92
CA THR A 89 19.43 -9.92 -8.51
C THR A 89 19.82 -10.07 -9.98
N TYR A 90 19.15 -9.33 -10.88
CA TYR A 90 19.44 -9.38 -12.31
C TYR A 90 20.73 -8.66 -12.71
N GLU A 91 21.36 -7.89 -11.83
CA GLU A 91 22.60 -7.16 -12.13
C GLU A 91 23.43 -6.99 -10.86
N GLY A 92 24.50 -7.77 -10.68
CA GLY A 92 25.70 -7.45 -9.89
C GLY A 92 25.57 -7.01 -8.41
N ALA A 93 24.38 -6.88 -7.84
CA ALA A 93 24.17 -6.48 -6.46
C ALA A 93 24.43 -7.68 -5.55
N ASN A 94 25.38 -7.52 -4.63
CA ASN A 94 25.65 -8.55 -3.66
C ASN A 94 24.44 -8.67 -2.73
N ALA A 95 23.94 -9.89 -2.53
CA ALA A 95 22.88 -10.17 -1.56
C ALA A 95 23.22 -9.69 -0.12
N ALA A 96 24.51 -9.43 0.15
CA ALA A 96 25.02 -8.92 1.41
C ALA A 96 24.68 -7.44 1.70
N ASP A 97 24.27 -6.66 0.68
CA ASP A 97 23.95 -5.24 0.85
C ASP A 97 22.43 -4.99 0.97
N LEU A 98 21.62 -6.05 0.97
CA LEU A 98 20.16 -5.94 1.07
C LEU A 98 19.72 -6.00 2.52
N GLU A 99 19.02 -4.96 2.96
CA GLU A 99 18.36 -4.94 4.26
C GLU A 99 16.90 -5.40 4.15
N ILE A 100 16.37 -6.03 5.20
CA ILE A 100 14.95 -6.35 5.25
C ILE A 100 14.21 -5.15 5.82
N THR A 101 13.38 -4.51 5.01
CA THR A 101 12.63 -3.30 5.39
C THR A 101 11.17 -3.58 5.75
N ALA A 102 10.59 -4.66 5.20
CA ALA A 102 9.22 -5.05 5.47
C ALA A 102 9.14 -6.54 5.76
N LEU A 103 8.25 -6.93 6.67
CA LEU A 103 7.99 -8.32 7.00
C LEU A 103 6.53 -8.44 7.47
N LYS A 104 5.78 -9.38 6.88
CA LYS A 104 4.38 -9.60 7.29
C LYS A 104 4.01 -11.08 7.32
N TYR A 105 3.50 -11.52 8.47
CA TYR A 105 2.86 -12.82 8.58
C TYR A 105 1.43 -12.76 8.05
N ARG A 106 0.99 -13.87 7.48
CA ARG A 106 -0.41 -14.09 7.17
C ARG A 106 -1.14 -14.69 8.38
N ASN A 107 -2.46 -14.52 8.40
CA ASN A 107 -3.33 -15.09 9.43
C ASN A 107 -3.37 -16.63 9.43
N ASP A 108 -2.90 -17.29 8.37
CA ASP A 108 -2.78 -18.75 8.30
C ASP A 108 -1.63 -19.31 9.15
N GLY A 109 -0.71 -18.45 9.58
CA GLY A 109 0.43 -18.80 10.41
C GLY A 109 1.59 -19.46 9.67
N LEU A 110 1.46 -19.78 8.38
CA LEU A 110 2.48 -20.53 7.63
C LEU A 110 3.19 -19.66 6.60
N SER A 111 2.46 -18.70 6.03
CA SER A 111 2.96 -17.88 4.94
C SER A 111 3.62 -16.61 5.48
N LEU A 112 4.86 -16.37 5.04
CA LEU A 112 5.62 -15.15 5.33
C LEU A 112 5.91 -14.42 4.01
N ALA A 113 5.66 -13.12 4.00
CA ALA A 113 6.11 -12.25 2.91
C ALA A 113 7.27 -11.40 3.39
N LEU A 114 8.36 -11.46 2.61
CA LEU A 114 9.65 -10.86 2.96
C LEU A 114 9.95 -9.67 2.04
N VAL A 115 10.19 -9.91 0.75
CA VAL A 115 10.63 -8.86 -0.17
C VAL A 115 10.25 -9.27 -1.59
N LYS A 116 9.68 -8.34 -2.35
CA LYS A 116 9.67 -8.42 -3.82
C LYS A 116 10.07 -7.05 -4.37
N ASP A 117 11.28 -6.97 -4.94
CA ASP A 117 11.77 -5.75 -5.56
C ASP A 117 10.89 -5.37 -6.77
N HIS A 118 10.55 -4.09 -6.86
CA HIS A 118 9.80 -3.52 -7.97
C HIS A 118 10.70 -2.94 -9.07
N GLN A 119 12.02 -3.16 -9.00
CA GLN A 119 13.06 -2.76 -9.97
C GLN A 119 13.37 -1.26 -10.00
N TYR A 120 12.65 -0.44 -9.22
CA TYR A 120 12.93 1.00 -9.11
C TYR A 120 14.07 1.33 -8.15
N GLY A 121 14.62 0.34 -7.44
CA GLY A 121 15.73 0.52 -6.50
C GLY A 121 15.37 1.31 -5.25
N TYR A 122 14.07 1.48 -4.97
CA TYR A 122 13.59 2.03 -3.71
C TYR A 122 13.26 0.91 -2.73
N GLU A 123 13.38 1.20 -1.43
CA GLU A 123 12.98 0.26 -0.38
C GLU A 123 11.46 0.05 -0.37
N ILE A 124 11.07 -1.19 -0.06
CA ILE A 124 9.67 -1.55 0.21
C ILE A 124 9.33 -0.96 1.57
N ARG A 125 8.33 -0.07 1.60
CA ARG A 125 7.88 0.63 2.80
C ARG A 125 6.87 -0.18 3.58
N SER A 126 5.93 -0.81 2.88
CA SER A 126 4.82 -1.50 3.50
C SER A 126 4.45 -2.76 2.72
N LEU A 127 4.07 -3.79 3.47
CA LEU A 127 3.64 -5.06 2.93
C LEU A 127 2.42 -5.54 3.72
N SER A 128 1.34 -5.83 3.00
CA SER A 128 0.11 -6.34 3.61
C SER A 128 -0.47 -7.50 2.81
N TRP A 129 -1.04 -8.45 3.55
CA TRP A 129 -1.80 -9.55 3.00
C TRP A 129 -3.26 -9.14 2.86
N HIS A 130 -3.85 -9.43 1.71
CA HIS A 130 -5.28 -9.30 1.50
C HIS A 130 -5.88 -10.67 1.22
N ASP A 131 -6.74 -11.13 2.11
CA ASP A 131 -7.32 -12.47 2.03
C ASP A 131 -8.62 -12.55 1.22
N GLY A 132 -9.00 -11.48 0.51
CA GLY A 132 -10.16 -11.46 -0.39
C GLY A 132 -11.47 -11.29 0.36
N GLY A 133 -12.22 -10.23 0.04
CA GLY A 133 -13.55 -10.00 0.61
C GLY A 133 -14.64 -10.67 -0.24
N GLN A 134 -15.23 -11.75 0.27
CA GLN A 134 -16.53 -12.33 -0.11
C GLN A 134 -16.77 -12.86 -1.54
N SER A 135 -15.96 -12.58 -2.55
CA SER A 135 -16.05 -13.29 -3.84
C SER A 135 -15.09 -14.48 -3.85
N GLY A 136 -15.57 -15.66 -4.27
CA GLY A 136 -14.86 -16.95 -4.21
C GLY A 136 -13.61 -17.07 -5.10
N GLY A 137 -12.76 -16.05 -5.15
CA GLY A 137 -11.41 -16.13 -5.70
C GLY A 137 -10.46 -16.70 -4.66
N GLU A 138 -10.07 -17.96 -4.84
CA GLU A 138 -9.05 -18.69 -4.06
C GLU A 138 -7.62 -18.09 -4.18
N GLY A 139 -7.47 -16.78 -4.39
CA GLY A 139 -6.19 -16.12 -4.56
C GLY A 139 -6.03 -15.03 -3.51
N GLY A 140 -5.38 -15.37 -2.39
CA GLY A 140 -4.85 -14.33 -1.51
C GLY A 140 -3.98 -13.37 -2.32
N LYS A 141 -4.17 -12.07 -2.14
CA LYS A 141 -3.36 -11.05 -2.81
C LYS A 141 -2.31 -10.50 -1.84
N VAL A 142 -1.20 -10.05 -2.39
CA VAL A 142 -0.14 -9.37 -1.65
C VAL A 142 -0.05 -7.95 -2.16
N ILE A 143 -0.20 -7.00 -1.26
CA ILE A 143 -0.06 -5.58 -1.56
C ILE A 143 1.33 -5.18 -1.09
N VAL A 144 2.14 -4.68 -2.02
CA VAL A 144 3.51 -4.24 -1.79
C VAL A 144 3.57 -2.77 -2.17
N ALA A 145 4.07 -1.94 -1.26
CA ALA A 145 4.19 -0.50 -1.47
C ALA A 145 5.64 -0.06 -1.36
N ASP A 146 6.11 0.62 -2.39
CA ASP A 146 7.37 1.36 -2.34
C ASP A 146 7.09 2.84 -2.11
N LYS A 147 8.16 3.64 -2.13
CA LYS A 147 8.08 5.10 -2.10
C LYS A 147 7.20 5.71 -3.21
N LYS A 148 7.04 5.07 -4.38
CA LYS A 148 6.32 5.66 -5.52
C LYS A 148 5.08 4.91 -5.98
N ILE A 149 5.06 3.59 -5.87
CA ILE A 149 4.04 2.75 -6.48
C ILE A 149 3.56 1.72 -5.47
N ILE A 150 2.26 1.48 -5.48
CA ILE A 150 1.64 0.35 -4.78
C ILE A 150 1.30 -0.69 -5.83
N LYS A 151 1.86 -1.89 -5.71
CA LYS A 151 1.58 -3.02 -6.59
C LYS A 151 0.83 -4.10 -5.83
N ILE A 152 -0.20 -4.63 -6.48
CA ILE A 152 -1.00 -5.74 -5.97
C ILE A 152 -0.66 -6.96 -6.81
N TRP A 153 -0.26 -8.03 -6.15
CA TRP A 153 0.18 -9.27 -6.77
C TRP A 153 -0.74 -10.41 -6.36
N ASP A 154 -1.02 -11.30 -7.32
CA ASP A 154 -1.67 -12.57 -7.00
C ASP A 154 -0.65 -13.55 -6.41
N ARG A 155 -0.98 -14.13 -5.25
CA ARG A 155 -0.10 -15.10 -4.58
C ARG A 155 0.17 -16.34 -5.43
N ASN A 156 -0.89 -16.93 -5.99
CA ASN A 156 -0.78 -18.25 -6.63
C ASN A 156 -0.08 -18.17 -7.99
N HIS A 157 -0.40 -17.14 -8.77
CA HIS A 157 0.10 -16.97 -10.13
C HIS A 157 1.37 -16.13 -10.18
N GLY A 158 1.66 -15.32 -9.16
CA GLY A 158 2.74 -14.33 -9.17
C GLY A 158 2.53 -13.20 -10.17
N ASN A 159 1.38 -13.19 -10.85
CA ASN A 159 0.98 -12.19 -11.83
C ASN A 159 0.63 -10.88 -11.15
N HIS A 160 0.93 -9.79 -11.84
CA HIS A 160 0.56 -8.45 -11.40
C HIS A 160 -0.94 -8.25 -11.61
N PHE A 161 -1.65 -7.88 -10.55
CA PHE A 161 -3.07 -7.60 -10.59
C PHE A 161 -3.29 -6.14 -11.00
N THR A 162 -2.87 -5.19 -10.16
CA THR A 162 -3.03 -3.75 -10.40
C THR A 162 -1.88 -2.95 -9.79
N SER A 163 -1.60 -1.79 -10.37
CA SER A 163 -0.63 -0.82 -9.85
C SER A 163 -1.32 0.52 -9.63
N ILE A 164 -1.08 1.12 -8.48
CA ILE A 164 -1.54 2.46 -8.14
C ILE A 164 -0.32 3.36 -8.04
N GLU A 165 -0.32 4.43 -8.82
CA GLU A 165 0.75 5.43 -8.86
C GLU A 165 0.20 6.77 -8.33
N PRO A 166 0.37 7.06 -7.03
CA PRO A 166 0.10 8.39 -6.50
C PRO A 166 1.06 9.43 -7.11
N ALA A 167 0.59 10.67 -7.20
CA ALA A 167 1.43 11.80 -7.64
C ALA A 167 2.49 12.21 -6.61
N THR A 168 2.30 11.83 -5.34
CA THR A 168 3.19 12.14 -4.22
C THR A 168 3.85 10.88 -3.68
N ASP A 169 5.00 11.08 -3.04
CA ASP A 169 5.75 9.98 -2.41
C ASP A 169 4.95 9.35 -1.26
N ILE A 170 5.01 8.02 -1.15
CA ILE A 170 4.33 7.18 -0.16
C ILE A 170 5.29 6.85 1.00
N ASN A 171 4.77 6.96 2.22
CA ASN A 171 5.45 6.56 3.44
C ASN A 171 4.92 5.23 3.99
N ASP A 172 3.60 5.05 4.01
CA ASP A 172 2.96 3.83 4.50
C ASP A 172 1.60 3.61 3.84
N VAL A 173 1.15 2.35 3.84
CA VAL A 173 -0.13 1.91 3.28
C VAL A 173 -0.84 1.04 4.29
N CYS A 174 -2.09 1.40 4.60
CA CYS A 174 -2.97 0.68 5.49
C CYS A 174 -4.20 0.18 4.73
N LEU A 175 -4.41 -1.13 4.73
CA LEU A 175 -5.58 -1.78 4.18
C LEU A 175 -6.67 -1.87 5.26
N VAL A 176 -7.91 -1.56 4.88
CA VAL A 176 -9.07 -1.86 5.74
C VAL A 176 -9.46 -3.33 5.55
N GLU A 177 -9.47 -4.08 6.65
CA GLU A 177 -9.75 -5.51 6.67
C GLU A 177 -11.04 -5.88 5.92
N SER A 178 -10.97 -6.94 5.11
CA SER A 178 -12.10 -7.50 4.34
C SER A 178 -12.74 -6.54 3.32
N SER A 179 -12.09 -5.41 3.00
CA SER A 179 -12.60 -4.42 2.04
C SER A 179 -11.58 -4.10 0.95
N GLY A 180 -12.04 -3.45 -0.12
CA GLY A 180 -11.17 -2.94 -1.19
C GLY A 180 -10.53 -1.57 -0.90
N LEU A 181 -10.66 -1.05 0.33
CA LEU A 181 -10.25 0.32 0.68
C LEU A 181 -8.82 0.36 1.24
N LEU A 182 -8.01 1.23 0.65
CA LEU A 182 -6.60 1.46 0.98
C LEU A 182 -6.40 2.92 1.38
N PHE A 183 -5.78 3.13 2.54
CA PHE A 183 -5.29 4.42 2.97
C PHE A 183 -3.78 4.50 2.76
N VAL A 184 -3.34 5.62 2.18
CA VAL A 184 -1.95 5.85 1.79
C VAL A 184 -1.49 7.12 2.46
N ALA A 185 -0.59 6.97 3.43
CA ALA A 185 0.12 8.07 4.03
C ALA A 185 1.18 8.54 3.02
N ASN A 186 0.96 9.72 2.45
CA ASN A 186 1.81 10.34 1.45
C ASN A 186 2.37 11.69 1.96
N GLU A 187 3.36 12.24 1.25
CA GLU A 187 3.93 13.57 1.53
C GLU A 187 3.00 14.74 1.13
N GLY A 188 1.73 14.45 0.80
CA GLY A 188 0.74 15.45 0.41
C GLY A 188 0.05 16.10 1.60
N ILE A 189 -0.69 17.18 1.34
CA ILE A 189 -1.55 17.82 2.34
C ILE A 189 -2.72 16.89 2.74
N GLN A 190 -3.19 16.07 1.79
CA GLN A 190 -4.29 15.13 1.98
C GLN A 190 -3.77 13.70 1.88
N ILE A 191 -4.22 12.86 2.83
CA ILE A 191 -4.00 11.41 2.81
C ILE A 191 -4.67 10.83 1.56
N GLY A 192 -3.96 9.98 0.83
CA GLY A 192 -4.51 9.27 -0.31
C GLY A 192 -5.47 8.16 0.14
N SER A 193 -6.66 8.10 -0.44
CA SER A 193 -7.58 6.98 -0.26
C SER A 193 -7.90 6.37 -1.62
N TYR A 194 -7.62 5.08 -1.78
CA TYR A 194 -7.89 4.34 -3.01
C TYR A 194 -8.89 3.23 -2.72
N TYR A 195 -9.91 3.12 -3.55
CA TYR A 195 -10.91 2.05 -3.44
C TYR A 195 -10.85 1.17 -4.69
N ILE A 196 -10.68 -0.13 -4.48
CA ILE A 196 -10.62 -1.14 -5.55
C ILE A 196 -11.81 -2.09 -5.38
N PRO A 197 -12.91 -1.91 -6.12
CA PRO A 197 -14.12 -2.73 -5.97
C PRO A 197 -13.88 -4.21 -6.27
N GLN A 198 -12.94 -4.52 -7.18
CA GLN A 198 -12.55 -5.89 -7.51
C GLN A 198 -11.81 -6.62 -6.37
N LEU A 199 -11.25 -5.88 -5.40
CA LEU A 199 -10.50 -6.44 -4.28
C LEU A 199 -11.44 -6.86 -3.12
N GLY A 200 -12.57 -6.16 -2.99
CA GLY A 200 -13.61 -6.44 -2.02
C GLY A 200 -14.59 -5.27 -1.89
N PRO A 201 -15.75 -5.49 -1.25
CA PRO A 201 -16.79 -4.48 -1.10
C PRO A 201 -16.33 -3.31 -0.21
N ALA A 202 -17.05 -2.19 -0.27
CA ALA A 202 -16.78 -1.07 0.61
C ALA A 202 -17.12 -1.43 2.07
N PRO A 203 -16.39 -0.87 3.05
CA PRO A 203 -16.71 -1.14 4.45
C PRO A 203 -18.07 -0.53 4.82
N ARG A 204 -18.71 -1.07 5.88
CA ARG A 204 -20.09 -0.70 6.26
C ARG A 204 -20.32 0.79 6.51
N TRP A 205 -19.29 1.51 6.95
CA TRP A 205 -19.37 2.96 7.20
C TRP A 205 -19.24 3.81 5.92
N CYS A 206 -18.86 3.19 4.80
CA CYS A 206 -18.72 3.78 3.47
C CYS A 206 -19.46 2.98 2.39
N SER A 207 -20.63 2.41 2.70
CA SER A 207 -21.41 1.63 1.72
C SER A 207 -21.82 2.42 0.48
N PHE A 208 -21.87 3.75 0.57
CA PHE A 208 -22.19 4.61 -0.57
C PHE A 208 -21.08 4.64 -1.64
N LEU A 209 -19.84 4.27 -1.28
CA LEU A 209 -18.75 4.20 -2.26
C LEU A 209 -19.02 3.15 -3.34
N ASP A 210 -19.65 2.03 -2.99
CA ASP A 210 -20.03 1.00 -3.97
C ASP A 210 -20.98 1.56 -5.02
N ASN A 211 -22.03 2.27 -4.58
CA ASN A 211 -22.98 2.90 -5.49
C ASN A 211 -22.29 3.95 -6.38
N LEU A 212 -21.41 4.79 -5.81
CA LEU A 212 -20.70 5.79 -6.58
C LEU A 212 -19.79 5.15 -7.64
N THR A 213 -19.10 4.06 -7.30
CA THR A 213 -18.28 3.34 -8.27
C THR A 213 -19.10 2.63 -9.33
N GLU A 214 -20.27 2.09 -8.98
CA GLU A 214 -21.18 1.47 -9.95
C GLU A 214 -21.74 2.52 -10.92
N GLU A 215 -22.14 3.70 -10.42
CA GLU A 215 -22.54 4.84 -11.27
C GLU A 215 -21.41 5.31 -12.21
N MET A 216 -20.17 5.33 -11.72
CA MET A 216 -18.99 5.67 -12.53
C MET A 216 -18.65 4.58 -13.57
N GLU A 217 -18.89 3.30 -13.25
CA GLU A 217 -18.73 2.19 -14.21
C GLU A 217 -19.81 2.22 -15.29
N GLU A 218 -21.05 2.59 -14.94
CA GLU A 218 -22.14 2.77 -15.90
C GLU A 218 -21.94 3.98 -16.82
N ASN A 219 -21.32 5.05 -16.31
CA ASN A 219 -20.99 6.27 -17.06
C ASN A 219 -19.48 6.56 -17.07
N PRO A 220 -18.67 5.85 -17.88
CA PRO A 220 -17.22 6.07 -17.97
C PRO A 220 -16.85 7.43 -18.63
N GLN A 221 -17.83 8.23 -19.05
CA GLN A 221 -17.64 9.57 -19.58
C GLN A 221 -18.01 10.63 -18.53
N GLN A 222 -17.13 10.84 -17.56
CA GLN A 222 -17.13 12.11 -16.82
C GLN A 222 -15.75 12.75 -16.87
N SER A 223 -15.76 14.06 -17.13
CA SER A 223 -14.67 15.03 -16.98
C SER A 223 -13.62 15.17 -18.10
N MET A 224 -14.01 15.83 -19.19
CA MET A 224 -13.18 16.91 -19.79
C MET A 224 -14.02 17.95 -20.55
N TYR A 225 -15.30 17.69 -20.80
CA TYR A 225 -16.20 18.61 -21.51
C TYR A 225 -17.59 18.73 -20.84
N ASP A 226 -17.69 18.59 -19.51
CA ASP A 226 -19.00 18.77 -18.83
C ASP A 226 -19.57 20.18 -19.02
N ASP A 227 -18.71 21.18 -19.21
CA ASP A 227 -19.11 22.57 -19.47
C ASP A 227 -19.19 22.92 -20.96
N TYR A 228 -18.95 21.98 -21.89
CA TYR A 228 -18.89 22.29 -23.33
C TYR A 228 -19.88 21.45 -24.15
N LYS A 229 -20.81 22.15 -24.81
CA LYS A 229 -21.70 21.54 -25.80
C LYS A 229 -21.08 21.60 -27.19
N PHE A 230 -21.09 20.47 -27.90
CA PHE A 230 -20.73 20.45 -29.32
C PHE A 230 -21.88 21.04 -30.15
N VAL A 231 -21.55 22.04 -30.97
CA VAL A 231 -22.50 22.76 -31.82
C VAL A 231 -21.99 22.77 -33.26
N THR A 232 -22.86 22.46 -34.21
CA THR A 232 -22.52 22.49 -35.64
C THR A 232 -22.48 23.93 -36.17
N ARG A 233 -21.80 24.17 -37.30
CA ARG A 233 -21.70 25.51 -37.90
C ARG A 233 -23.07 26.14 -38.21
N LYS A 234 -24.07 25.31 -38.54
CA LYS A 234 -25.45 25.77 -38.81
C LYS A 234 -26.18 26.20 -37.53
N GLU A 235 -25.97 25.49 -36.43
CA GLU A 235 -26.55 25.85 -35.13
C GLU A 235 -25.86 27.08 -34.54
N LEU A 236 -24.54 27.23 -34.74
CA LEU A 236 -23.81 28.44 -34.34
C LEU A 236 -24.31 29.70 -35.07
N ALA A 237 -24.67 29.56 -36.35
CA ALA A 237 -25.29 30.62 -37.14
C ALA A 237 -26.69 30.99 -36.63
N THR A 238 -27.47 29.99 -36.20
CA THR A 238 -28.81 30.18 -35.64
C THR A 238 -28.76 30.90 -34.29
N LEU A 239 -27.70 30.65 -33.50
CA LEU A 239 -27.46 31.30 -32.21
C LEU A 239 -26.81 32.70 -32.34
N GLY A 240 -26.44 33.15 -33.55
CA GLY A 240 -25.81 34.46 -33.76
C GLY A 240 -24.38 34.59 -33.19
N LEU A 241 -23.75 33.47 -32.84
CA LEU A 241 -22.43 33.42 -32.20
C LEU A 241 -21.27 33.34 -33.21
N GLU A 242 -21.51 33.60 -34.51
CA GLU A 242 -20.49 33.53 -35.57
C GLU A 242 -19.32 34.50 -35.35
N HIS A 243 -19.58 35.64 -34.69
CA HIS A 243 -18.56 36.64 -34.38
C HIS A 243 -17.51 36.17 -33.35
N LEU A 244 -17.80 35.08 -32.61
CA LEU A 244 -16.89 34.50 -31.62
C LEU A 244 -15.93 33.47 -32.24
N ILE A 245 -16.06 33.15 -33.53
CA ILE A 245 -15.18 32.23 -34.24
C ILE A 245 -13.75 32.80 -34.24
N GLY A 246 -12.82 32.13 -33.54
CA GLY A 246 -11.43 32.56 -33.37
C GLY A 246 -11.11 33.15 -32.00
N SER A 247 -12.08 33.28 -31.10
CA SER A 247 -11.86 33.61 -29.69
C SER A 247 -11.59 32.36 -28.85
N ASN A 248 -10.96 32.52 -27.67
CA ASN A 248 -10.73 31.43 -26.72
C ASN A 248 -12.01 30.77 -26.16
N LEU A 249 -13.18 31.32 -26.45
CA LEU A 249 -14.49 30.83 -25.98
C LEU A 249 -15.07 29.72 -26.88
N LEU A 250 -14.60 29.59 -28.13
CA LEU A 250 -15.03 28.55 -29.06
C LEU A 250 -13.84 27.69 -29.46
N LYS A 251 -13.83 26.42 -29.06
CA LYS A 251 -12.81 25.47 -29.52
C LYS A 251 -13.30 24.77 -30.78
N ALA A 252 -12.65 25.03 -31.91
CA ALA A 252 -12.94 24.33 -33.16
C ALA A 252 -12.55 22.85 -33.02
N TYR A 253 -13.47 21.95 -33.37
CA TYR A 253 -13.20 20.51 -33.40
C TYR A 253 -13.89 19.86 -34.60
N MET A 254 -13.08 19.22 -35.46
CA MET A 254 -13.51 18.56 -36.69
C MET A 254 -14.34 19.46 -37.62
N HIS A 255 -15.66 19.44 -37.48
CA HIS A 255 -16.63 20.15 -38.33
C HIS A 255 -17.62 21.02 -37.53
N GLY A 256 -17.35 21.21 -36.24
CA GLY A 256 -18.16 22.02 -35.33
C GLY A 256 -17.30 22.77 -34.32
N PHE A 257 -17.97 23.31 -33.32
CA PHE A 257 -17.37 24.10 -32.25
C PHE A 257 -17.86 23.58 -30.90
N PHE A 258 -16.95 23.45 -29.95
CA PHE A 258 -17.31 23.31 -28.54
C PHE A 258 -17.58 24.71 -27.97
N VAL A 259 -18.81 24.93 -27.53
CA VAL A 259 -19.31 26.17 -26.91
C VAL A 259 -19.51 25.90 -25.41
N ASP A 260 -19.09 26.82 -24.56
CA ASP A 260 -19.38 26.76 -23.12
C ASP A 260 -20.91 26.77 -22.89
N LEU A 261 -21.42 25.86 -22.05
CA LEU A 261 -22.84 25.70 -21.73
C LEU A 261 -23.51 27.02 -21.29
N ARG A 262 -22.77 27.91 -20.61
CA ARG A 262 -23.26 29.24 -20.19
C ARG A 262 -23.62 30.17 -21.34
N LEU A 263 -22.97 29.99 -22.50
CA LEU A 263 -23.22 30.76 -23.72
C LEU A 263 -24.33 30.12 -24.58
N TYR A 264 -24.63 28.84 -24.36
CA TYR A 264 -25.67 28.12 -25.08
C TYR A 264 -27.07 28.31 -24.46
N GLU A 265 -27.16 28.49 -23.14
CA GLU A 265 -28.44 28.65 -22.42
C GLU A 265 -28.98 30.10 -22.37
N LYS A 266 -28.33 31.04 -23.05
CA LYS A 266 -28.78 32.44 -23.17
C LYS A 266 -29.47 32.71 -24.49
#